data_AF-A0A0W0VEP5-F1
#
_entry.id   AF-A0A0W0VEP5-F1
#
_cell.length_a   1.000
_cell.length_b   1.000
_cell.length_c   1.000
_cell.angle_alpha   90.00
_cell.angle_beta   90.00
_cell.angle_gamma   90.00
#
_symmetry.space_group_name_H-M   'P 1'
#
loop_
_entity.id
_entity.type
_entity.pdbx_description
1 polymer ?
#
loop_
_entity_poly.entity_id
_entity_poly.type
_entity_poly.pdbx_seq_one_letter_code
_entity_poly.pdbx_strand_id
1 'polypeptide(L)'
;MILWCEVIFAPNFSVRPVAQLAERRSPKPQVGGSIPSWPANTLDNMNTSSDSKMKLKEIALWFGILLITILAFFGTYYFDFSAPIKAIIWISWFILAAVLGFFTSKGKEVFAFAKSAKIELQKVVWPSRQETVQTTSIVMAMVAITGFVLWGIDSAMMWVIAKLTHLG
;
A
#
# COMPACT_ATOMS: atom_id res chain seq x y z
N MET A 1 -6.97 -25.52 19.31
CA MET A 1 -6.81 -24.44 18.31
C MET A 1 -5.75 -24.78 17.27
N ILE A 2 -4.54 -25.19 17.64
CA ILE A 2 -3.43 -25.45 16.69
C ILE A 2 -3.71 -26.65 15.75
N LEU A 3 -4.20 -27.78 16.27
CA LEU A 3 -4.42 -29.03 15.50
C LEU A 3 -5.37 -28.92 14.29
N TRP A 4 -6.28 -27.93 14.29
CA TRP A 4 -7.24 -27.74 13.18
C TRP A 4 -6.65 -26.97 11.99
N CYS A 5 -5.46 -26.38 12.15
CA CYS A 5 -4.80 -25.62 11.09
C CYS A 5 -4.14 -26.53 10.04
N GLU A 6 -3.53 -27.66 10.47
CA GLU A 6 -2.83 -28.58 9.56
C GLU A 6 -3.77 -29.33 8.60
N VAL A 7 -4.92 -29.80 9.08
CA VAL A 7 -5.82 -30.67 8.27
C VAL A 7 -6.44 -29.95 7.08
N ILE A 8 -6.58 -28.62 7.15
CA ILE A 8 -7.21 -27.80 6.09
C ILE A 8 -6.17 -27.28 5.08
N PHE A 9 -4.88 -27.24 5.42
CA PHE A 9 -3.84 -26.57 4.63
C PHE A 9 -2.75 -27.53 4.12
N ALA A 10 -3.16 -28.60 3.44
CA ALA A 10 -2.28 -29.46 2.66
C ALA A 10 -2.43 -29.21 1.14
N PRO A 11 -1.89 -28.09 0.58
CA PRO A 11 -1.87 -27.91 -0.86
C PRO A 11 -0.91 -28.94 -1.48
N ASN A 12 -1.44 -29.82 -2.33
CA ASN A 12 -0.64 -30.73 -3.14
C ASN A 12 0.06 -29.93 -4.26
N PHE A 13 1.10 -29.19 -3.87
CA PHE A 13 1.80 -28.25 -4.74
C PHE A 13 2.74 -29.03 -5.67
N SER A 14 2.19 -29.54 -6.77
CA SER A 14 2.99 -30.19 -7.81
C SER A 14 4.03 -29.19 -8.36
N VAL A 15 5.29 -29.36 -7.95
CA VAL A 15 6.41 -28.52 -8.37
C VAL A 15 6.65 -28.76 -9.86
N ARG A 16 6.05 -27.93 -10.73
CA ARG A 16 6.32 -27.99 -12.17
C ARG A 16 7.78 -27.61 -12.40
N PRO A 17 8.61 -28.47 -13.03
CA PRO A 17 10.05 -28.23 -13.19
C PRO A 17 10.35 -27.24 -14.33
N VAL A 18 9.82 -26.02 -14.23
CA VAL A 18 10.08 -24.93 -15.19
C VAL A 18 11.57 -24.57 -15.23
N ALA A 19 12.29 -24.78 -14.12
CA ALA A 19 13.74 -24.60 -14.02
C ALA A 19 14.53 -25.38 -15.09
N GLN A 20 14.12 -26.63 -15.42
CA GLN A 20 14.86 -27.46 -16.39
C GLN A 20 14.79 -26.95 -17.85
N LEU A 21 13.84 -26.07 -18.18
CA LEU A 21 13.74 -25.47 -19.50
C LEU A 21 14.61 -24.20 -19.67
N ALA A 22 15.01 -23.56 -18.57
CA ALA A 22 15.85 -22.35 -18.61
C ALA A 22 17.33 -22.66 -18.86
N GLU A 23 17.84 -23.77 -18.29
CA GLU A 23 19.26 -24.16 -18.34
C GLU A 23 19.79 -24.44 -19.78
N ARG A 24 18.89 -24.75 -20.73
CA ARG A 24 19.27 -25.23 -22.07
C ARG A 24 19.56 -24.14 -23.10
N ARG A 25 19.66 -22.86 -22.70
CA ARG A 25 20.08 -21.74 -23.56
C ARG A 25 21.12 -20.83 -22.90
N SER A 26 22.40 -21.23 -22.91
CA SER A 26 23.53 -20.29 -23.09
C SER A 26 24.87 -21.01 -23.30
N PRO A 27 25.38 -21.07 -24.54
CA PRO A 27 26.80 -21.19 -24.80
C PRO A 27 27.51 -19.85 -24.48
N LYS A 28 28.63 -19.90 -23.74
CA LYS A 28 29.73 -18.91 -23.84
C LYS A 28 30.56 -19.25 -25.10
N PRO A 29 31.35 -18.36 -25.74
CA PRO A 29 32.11 -17.22 -25.19
C PRO A 29 31.75 -15.89 -25.91
N GLN A 30 32.53 -14.79 -26.00
CA GLN A 30 33.93 -14.50 -25.68
C GLN A 30 34.16 -12.99 -25.37
N VAL A 31 35.40 -12.62 -25.03
CA VAL A 31 35.88 -11.24 -24.84
C VAL A 31 36.38 -10.60 -26.15
N GLY A 32 36.18 -9.29 -26.33
CA GLY A 32 36.73 -8.58 -27.49
C GLY A 32 36.38 -7.08 -27.59
N GLY A 33 37.14 -6.22 -26.90
CA GLY A 33 37.15 -4.76 -27.09
C GLY A 33 35.86 -4.03 -26.69
N SER A 34 35.88 -2.70 -26.50
CA SER A 34 37.00 -1.78 -26.34
C SER A 34 36.58 -0.72 -25.31
N ILE A 35 37.50 -0.29 -24.44
CA ILE A 35 37.25 0.82 -23.52
C ILE A 35 37.32 2.10 -24.36
N PRO A 36 36.23 2.87 -24.56
CA PRO A 36 36.32 4.14 -25.25
C PRO A 36 36.98 5.16 -24.31
N SER A 37 38.15 5.66 -24.69
CA SER A 37 38.97 6.60 -23.91
C SER A 37 38.49 8.06 -24.00
N TRP A 38 37.18 8.30 -24.12
CA TRP A 38 36.61 9.63 -24.32
C TRP A 38 35.99 10.19 -23.03
N PRO A 39 36.38 11.40 -22.59
CA PRO A 39 35.78 12.03 -21.42
C PRO A 39 34.41 12.64 -21.79
N ALA A 40 33.34 12.20 -21.12
CA ALA A 40 32.00 12.76 -21.29
C ALA A 40 31.83 14.08 -20.50
N ASN A 41 32.54 15.14 -20.89
CA ASN A 41 32.48 16.44 -20.20
C ASN A 41 31.37 17.38 -20.70
N THR A 42 30.64 17.01 -21.77
CA THR A 42 29.69 17.90 -22.45
C THR A 42 28.22 17.56 -22.18
N LEU A 43 27.91 16.35 -21.69
CA LEU A 43 26.55 15.90 -21.40
C LEU A 43 26.04 16.33 -20.02
N ASP A 44 26.93 16.69 -19.09
CA ASP A 44 26.55 17.14 -17.75
C ASP A 44 25.78 18.46 -17.77
N ASN A 45 26.14 19.41 -18.63
CA ASN A 45 25.53 20.75 -18.65
C ASN A 45 24.01 20.73 -19.00
N MET A 46 23.62 19.91 -20.00
CA MET A 46 22.21 19.80 -20.41
C MET A 46 21.35 19.06 -19.36
N ASN A 47 21.93 18.03 -18.72
CA ASN A 47 21.26 17.27 -17.66
C ASN A 47 21.16 18.07 -16.36
N THR A 48 22.23 18.71 -15.89
CA THR A 48 22.23 19.56 -14.68
C THR A 48 21.23 20.71 -14.78
N SER A 49 21.09 21.33 -15.95
CA SER A 49 20.07 22.36 -16.20
C SER A 49 18.65 21.82 -16.10
N SER A 50 18.38 20.61 -16.59
CA SER A 50 17.04 20.01 -16.57
C SER A 50 16.70 19.39 -15.20
N ASP A 51 17.66 18.75 -14.56
CA ASP A 51 17.57 18.13 -13.23
C ASP A 51 17.39 19.21 -12.15
N SER A 52 18.18 20.30 -12.18
CA SER A 52 17.94 21.45 -11.29
C SER A 52 16.54 22.04 -11.48
N LYS A 53 16.05 22.17 -12.73
CA LYS A 53 14.70 22.63 -13.06
C LYS A 53 13.57 21.68 -12.65
N MET A 54 13.87 20.44 -12.26
CA MET A 54 12.93 19.50 -11.65
C MET A 54 13.05 19.49 -10.12
N LYS A 55 14.26 19.40 -9.58
CA LYS A 55 14.56 19.45 -8.14
C LYS A 55 13.97 20.69 -7.45
N LEU A 56 14.12 21.89 -8.01
CA LEU A 56 13.53 23.10 -7.42
C LEU A 56 11.98 23.13 -7.47
N LYS A 57 11.33 22.40 -8.39
CA LYS A 57 9.86 22.31 -8.47
C LYS A 57 9.33 21.32 -7.44
N GLU A 58 10.05 20.22 -7.24
CA GLU A 58 9.75 19.28 -6.16
C GLU A 58 9.91 19.96 -4.80
N ILE A 59 11.02 20.66 -4.56
CA ILE A 59 11.25 21.43 -3.33
C ILE A 59 10.13 22.48 -3.12
N ALA A 60 9.75 23.23 -4.15
CA ALA A 60 8.63 24.19 -4.04
C ALA A 60 7.29 23.50 -3.75
N LEU A 61 7.02 22.33 -4.33
CA LEU A 61 5.83 21.52 -4.02
C LEU A 61 5.84 21.01 -2.57
N TRP A 62 6.97 20.52 -2.07
CA TRP A 62 7.14 20.08 -0.68
C TRP A 62 6.94 21.24 0.31
N PHE A 63 7.49 22.43 0.03
CA PHE A 63 7.22 23.63 0.83
C PHE A 63 5.76 24.07 0.75
N GLY A 64 5.11 23.99 -0.42
CA GLY A 64 3.70 24.26 -0.58
C GLY A 64 2.81 23.32 0.24
N ILE A 65 3.10 22.02 0.21
CA ILE A 65 2.45 21.01 1.06
C ILE A 65 2.64 21.38 2.53
N LEU A 66 3.88 21.57 2.99
CA LEU A 66 4.18 21.93 4.38
C LEU A 66 3.44 23.20 4.85
N LEU A 67 3.38 24.23 4.01
CA LEU A 67 2.68 25.49 4.32
C LEU A 67 1.16 25.28 4.43
N ILE A 68 0.55 24.50 3.54
CA ILE A 68 -0.90 24.21 3.64
C ILE A 68 -1.18 23.27 4.84
N THR A 69 -0.27 22.34 5.20
CA THR A 69 -0.38 21.53 6.44
C THR A 69 -0.46 22.44 7.66
N ILE A 70 0.46 23.40 7.76
CA ILE A 70 0.54 24.35 8.87
C ILE A 70 -0.74 25.19 8.91
N LEU A 71 -1.21 25.70 7.75
CA LEU A 71 -2.42 26.51 7.67
C LEU A 71 -3.68 25.73 8.10
N ALA A 72 -3.82 24.47 7.67
CA ALA A 72 -4.93 23.61 8.07
C ALA A 72 -4.90 23.29 9.57
N PHE A 73 -3.72 22.94 10.11
CA PHE A 73 -3.53 22.65 11.53
C PHE A 73 -3.84 23.88 12.41
N PHE A 74 -3.26 25.03 12.07
CA PHE A 74 -3.50 26.29 12.79
C PHE A 74 -4.97 26.73 12.72
N GLY A 75 -5.62 26.56 11.57
CA GLY A 75 -7.06 26.79 11.41
C GLY A 75 -7.92 25.89 12.29
N THR A 76 -7.57 24.60 12.44
CA THR A 76 -8.30 23.70 13.36
C THR A 76 -8.00 23.93 14.85
N TYR A 77 -6.91 24.63 15.17
CA TYR A 77 -6.50 24.98 16.53
C TYR A 77 -7.13 26.30 17.01
N TYR A 78 -7.15 27.33 16.14
CA TYR A 78 -7.63 28.67 16.51
C TYR A 78 -9.16 28.82 16.51
N PHE A 79 -9.89 27.88 15.88
CA PHE A 79 -11.35 27.87 15.85
C PHE A 79 -11.93 26.66 16.58
N ASP A 80 -12.73 26.92 17.62
CA ASP A 80 -13.50 25.90 18.37
C ASP A 80 -14.74 25.42 17.60
N PHE A 81 -14.51 24.80 16.44
CA PHE A 81 -15.55 24.16 15.65
C PHE A 81 -15.90 22.76 16.15
N SER A 82 -17.18 22.39 16.01
CA SER A 82 -17.70 21.04 16.28
C SER A 82 -16.94 19.93 15.53
N ALA A 83 -16.83 18.77 16.16
CA ALA A 83 -16.11 17.59 15.68
C ALA A 83 -16.24 17.26 14.16
N PRO A 84 -17.43 17.25 13.53
CA PRO A 84 -17.55 16.94 12.10
C PRO A 84 -16.81 17.92 11.18
N ILE A 85 -16.72 19.20 11.55
CA ILE A 85 -16.03 20.22 10.74
C ILE A 85 -14.52 19.97 10.74
N LYS A 86 -13.95 19.62 11.90
CA LYS A 86 -12.54 19.23 12.01
C LYS A 86 -12.24 17.99 11.16
N ALA A 87 -13.12 16.98 11.15
CA ALA A 87 -12.96 15.79 10.30
C ALA A 87 -12.93 16.12 8.79
N ILE A 88 -13.82 17.01 8.31
CA ILE A 88 -13.86 17.42 6.90
C ILE A 88 -12.57 18.14 6.47
N ILE A 89 -12.00 19.00 7.33
CA ILE A 89 -10.73 19.70 7.06
C ILE A 89 -9.59 18.68 6.90
N TRP A 90 -9.49 17.69 7.78
CA TRP A 90 -8.46 16.65 7.70
C TRP A 90 -8.61 15.73 6.49
N ILE A 91 -9.85 15.41 6.08
CA ILE A 91 -10.12 14.63 4.86
C ILE A 91 -9.73 15.43 3.60
N SER A 92 -10.14 16.70 3.53
CA SER A 92 -9.78 17.61 2.44
C SER A 92 -8.26 17.77 2.32
N TRP A 93 -7.59 17.96 3.45
CA TRP A 93 -6.13 18.01 3.57
C TRP A 93 -5.46 16.74 3.01
N PHE A 94 -5.90 15.55 3.44
CA PHE A 94 -5.37 14.28 2.98
C PHE A 94 -5.54 14.06 1.47
N ILE A 95 -6.71 14.43 0.92
CA ILE A 95 -6.98 14.36 -0.52
C ILE A 95 -6.05 15.30 -1.29
N LEU A 96 -5.88 16.55 -0.84
CA LEU A 96 -5.02 17.53 -1.49
C LEU A 96 -3.55 17.08 -1.51
N ALA A 97 -3.06 16.57 -0.38
CA ALA A 97 -1.71 16.03 -0.25
C ALA A 97 -1.49 14.81 -1.16
N ALA A 98 -2.46 13.89 -1.23
CA ALA A 98 -2.39 12.73 -2.13
C ALA A 98 -2.33 13.16 -3.60
N VAL A 99 -3.20 14.09 -4.03
CA VAL A 99 -3.22 14.59 -5.42
C VAL A 99 -1.90 15.26 -5.79
N LEU A 100 -1.37 16.16 -4.94
CA LEU A 100 -0.07 16.81 -5.17
C LEU A 100 1.08 15.77 -5.20
N GLY A 101 1.01 14.76 -4.35
CA GLY A 101 1.94 13.62 -4.36
C GLY A 101 1.92 12.82 -5.66
N PHE A 102 0.76 12.61 -6.29
CA PHE A 102 0.67 11.94 -7.60
C PHE A 102 1.28 12.75 -8.76
N PHE A 103 1.26 14.09 -8.68
CA PHE A 103 1.82 14.95 -9.73
C PHE A 103 3.36 15.09 -9.70
N THR A 104 4.02 14.72 -8.60
CA THR A 104 5.49 14.78 -8.49
C THR A 104 6.19 13.71 -9.35
N SER A 105 7.49 13.86 -9.59
CA SER A 105 8.31 12.91 -10.37
C SER A 105 8.17 11.47 -9.85
N LYS A 106 8.23 11.30 -8.53
CA LYS A 106 8.06 10.04 -7.81
C LYS A 106 6.66 9.44 -7.96
N GLY A 107 5.62 10.27 -8.09
CA GLY A 107 4.27 9.82 -8.42
C GLY A 107 4.19 9.19 -9.82
N LYS A 108 4.88 9.78 -10.81
CA LYS A 108 4.96 9.23 -12.18
C LYS A 108 5.78 7.94 -12.25
N GLU A 109 6.90 7.87 -11.53
CA GLU A 109 7.69 6.63 -11.38
C GLU A 109 6.81 5.51 -10.78
N VAL A 110 6.15 5.76 -9.65
CA VAL A 110 5.23 4.80 -8.99
C VAL A 110 4.09 4.38 -9.92
N PHE A 111 3.51 5.29 -10.71
CA PHE A 111 2.46 4.95 -11.68
C PHE A 111 2.97 4.05 -12.83
N ALA A 112 4.22 4.24 -13.28
CA ALA A 112 4.85 3.35 -14.24
C ALA A 112 5.11 1.96 -13.64
N PHE A 113 5.65 1.88 -12.42
CA PHE A 113 5.81 0.61 -11.68
C PHE A 113 4.47 -0.10 -11.46
N ALA A 114 3.41 0.63 -11.11
CA ALA A 114 2.07 0.06 -10.92
C ALA A 114 1.49 -0.55 -12.21
N LYS A 115 1.82 -0.01 -13.40
CA LYS A 115 1.45 -0.63 -14.68
C LYS A 115 2.20 -1.95 -14.91
N SER A 116 3.50 -1.99 -14.68
CA SER A 116 4.31 -3.21 -14.78
C SER A 116 3.85 -4.28 -13.79
N ALA A 117 3.59 -3.89 -12.54
CA ALA A 117 3.09 -4.79 -11.49
C ALA A 117 1.72 -5.39 -11.84
N LYS A 118 0.80 -4.64 -12.49
CA LYS A 118 -0.48 -5.19 -12.97
C LYS A 118 -0.30 -6.30 -14.02
N ILE A 119 0.65 -6.12 -14.94
CA ILE A 119 0.97 -7.10 -15.99
C ILE A 119 1.59 -8.37 -15.40
N GLU A 120 2.31 -8.25 -14.28
CA GLU A 120 2.87 -9.38 -13.54
C GLU A 120 1.83 -10.09 -12.65
N LEU A 121 0.96 -9.34 -11.96
CA LEU A 121 -0.17 -9.87 -11.20
C LEU A 121 -1.17 -10.65 -12.07
N GLN A 122 -1.29 -10.32 -13.36
CA GLN A 122 -2.08 -11.09 -14.33
C GLN A 122 -1.45 -12.44 -14.73
N LYS A 123 -0.15 -12.66 -14.46
CA LYS A 123 0.52 -13.96 -14.65
C LYS A 123 0.39 -14.86 -13.42
N VAL A 124 0.01 -14.32 -12.27
CA VAL A 124 -0.38 -15.11 -11.11
C VAL A 124 -1.68 -15.81 -11.48
N VAL A 125 -1.60 -17.13 -11.69
CA VAL A 125 -2.79 -17.98 -11.81
C VAL A 125 -3.44 -17.99 -10.43
N TRP A 126 -4.40 -17.09 -10.25
CA TRP A 126 -5.16 -17.02 -9.01
C TRP A 126 -5.93 -18.34 -8.82
N PRO A 127 -5.90 -18.92 -7.61
CA PRO A 127 -6.55 -20.20 -7.33
C PRO A 127 -8.05 -20.16 -7.62
N SER A 128 -8.66 -21.33 -7.78
CA SER A 128 -10.05 -21.41 -8.17
C SER A 128 -10.95 -20.68 -7.17
N ARG A 129 -12.02 -20.04 -7.67
CA ARG A 129 -12.98 -19.32 -6.81
C ARG A 129 -13.65 -20.24 -5.80
N GLN A 130 -13.73 -21.54 -6.09
CA GLN A 130 -14.38 -22.55 -5.24
C GLN A 130 -13.56 -22.80 -3.96
N GLU A 131 -12.26 -23.04 -4.09
CA GLU A 131 -11.33 -23.18 -2.94
C GLU A 131 -11.28 -21.90 -2.08
N THR A 132 -11.28 -20.74 -2.75
CA THR A 132 -11.27 -19.42 -2.08
C THR A 132 -12.55 -19.16 -1.28
N VAL A 133 -13.72 -19.49 -1.84
CA VAL A 133 -15.01 -19.34 -1.13
C VAL A 133 -15.14 -20.34 0.01
N GLN A 134 -14.63 -21.56 -0.14
CA GLN A 134 -14.65 -22.57 0.92
C GLN A 134 -13.85 -22.12 2.15
N THR A 135 -12.62 -21.64 1.96
CA THR A 135 -11.79 -21.14 3.08
C THR A 135 -12.33 -19.83 3.68
N THR A 136 -12.76 -18.88 2.86
CA THR A 136 -13.30 -17.60 3.37
C THR A 136 -14.62 -17.74 4.11
N SER A 137 -15.50 -18.67 3.72
CA SER A 137 -16.76 -18.93 4.45
C SER A 137 -16.53 -19.54 5.84
N ILE A 138 -15.54 -20.44 5.98
CA ILE A 138 -15.11 -20.98 7.28
C ILE A 138 -14.59 -19.85 8.20
N VAL A 139 -13.76 -18.96 7.66
CA VAL A 139 -13.23 -17.80 8.41
C VAL A 139 -14.35 -16.82 8.78
N MET A 140 -15.28 -16.51 7.88
CA MET A 140 -16.45 -15.68 8.19
C MET A 140 -17.28 -16.26 9.34
N ALA A 141 -17.55 -17.57 9.33
CA ALA A 141 -18.30 -18.23 10.40
C ALA A 141 -17.60 -18.10 11.76
N MET A 142 -16.28 -18.33 11.81
CA MET A 142 -15.48 -18.16 13.04
C MET A 142 -15.51 -16.72 13.58
N VAL A 143 -15.33 -15.74 12.70
CA VAL A 143 -15.36 -14.31 13.08
C VAL A 143 -16.76 -13.89 13.52
N ALA A 144 -17.82 -14.35 12.85
CA ALA A 144 -19.21 -14.08 13.24
C ALA A 144 -19.55 -14.65 14.63
N ILE A 145 -19.16 -15.89 14.93
CA ILE A 145 -19.35 -16.48 16.26
C ILE A 145 -18.61 -15.65 17.32
N THR A 146 -17.35 -15.28 17.05
CA THR A 146 -16.53 -14.52 18.00
C THR A 146 -17.10 -13.12 18.26
N GLY A 147 -17.52 -12.42 17.20
CA GLY A 147 -18.19 -11.12 17.29
C GLY A 147 -19.52 -11.19 18.03
N PHE A 148 -20.30 -12.25 17.83
CA PHE A 148 -21.57 -12.46 18.53
C PHE A 148 -21.37 -12.72 20.04
N VAL A 149 -20.34 -13.49 20.41
CA VAL A 149 -19.97 -13.71 21.83
C VAL A 149 -19.53 -12.40 22.48
N LEU A 150 -18.67 -11.61 21.83
CA LEU A 150 -18.24 -10.31 22.34
C LEU A 150 -19.42 -9.33 22.49
N TRP A 151 -20.29 -9.25 21.48
CA TRP A 151 -21.49 -8.41 21.53
C TRP A 151 -22.45 -8.80 22.66
N GLY A 152 -22.63 -10.10 22.91
CA GLY A 152 -23.44 -10.60 24.02
C GLY A 152 -22.87 -10.23 25.39
N ILE A 153 -21.55 -10.36 25.58
CA ILE A 153 -20.86 -9.99 26.84
C ILE A 153 -20.95 -8.47 27.07
N ASP A 154 -20.67 -7.67 26.05
CA ASP A 154 -20.70 -6.20 26.15
C ASP A 154 -22.12 -5.69 26.46
N SER A 155 -23.13 -6.22 25.76
CA SER A 155 -24.55 -5.92 26.02
C SER A 155 -24.99 -6.34 27.44
N ALA A 156 -24.53 -7.51 27.92
CA ALA A 156 -24.82 -7.98 29.27
C ALA A 156 -24.16 -7.09 30.33
N MET A 157 -22.91 -6.66 30.11
CA MET A 157 -22.20 -5.75 31.02
C MET A 157 -22.92 -4.39 31.11
N MET A 158 -23.32 -3.81 29.98
CA MET A 158 -24.11 -2.58 29.94
C MET A 158 -25.45 -2.71 30.68
N TRP A 159 -26.14 -3.84 30.54
CA TRP A 159 -27.39 -4.10 31.26
C TRP A 159 -27.20 -4.22 32.78
N VAL A 160 -26.14 -4.90 33.22
CA VAL A 160 -25.79 -5.02 34.66
C VAL A 160 -25.45 -3.66 35.25
N ILE A 161 -24.64 -2.84 34.57
CA ILE A 161 -24.29 -1.49 35.01
C ILE A 161 -25.55 -0.63 35.14
N ALA A 162 -26.42 -0.64 34.13
CA ALA A 162 -27.67 0.11 34.16
C ALA A 162 -28.59 -0.30 35.33
N LYS A 163 -28.64 -1.59 35.68
CA LYS A 163 -29.38 -2.07 36.86
C LYS A 163 -28.73 -1.62 38.17
N LEU A 164 -27.40 -1.70 38.29
CA LEU A 164 -26.69 -1.32 39.50
C LEU A 164 -26.81 0.18 39.78
N THR A 165 -26.65 1.04 38.76
CA THR A 165 -26.77 2.50 38.89
C THR A 165 -28.21 2.96 39.13
N HIS A 166 -29.23 2.21 38.68
CA HIS A 166 -30.64 2.54 38.98
C HIS A 166 -31.08 2.07 40.39
N LEU A 167 -30.29 1.22 41.07
CA LEU A 167 -30.58 0.74 42.43
C LEU A 167 -29.81 1.50 43.52
N GLY A 168 -29.00 2.50 43.16
CA GLY A 168 -28.21 3.35 44.07
C GLY A 168 -28.63 4.81 44.06
#